data_AF-A0A2N5K1U6-F1
#
_entry.id   AF-A0A2N5K1U6-F1
#
_cell.length_a   1.000
_cell.length_b   1.000
_cell.length_c   1.000
_cell.angle_alpha   90.00
_cell.angle_beta   90.00
_cell.angle_gamma   90.00
#
_symmetry.space_group_name_H-M   'P 1'
#
loop_
_entity.id
_entity.type
_entity.pdbx_description
1 polymer ?
#
loop_
_entity_poly.entity_id
_entity_poly.type
_entity_poly.pdbx_seq_one_letter_code
_entity_poly.pdbx_strand_id
1 'polypeptide(L)'
;MSRRASVATAEILVDPTVSRAKFERELVEYRKLETEHQRRGWWILKAEFPEVFTVFAAPQLRPSPVVFGALLDFTNYDLWPPSVQVVDPFTREPYSGHNLPVPFLRRVPQAAVMSEEQPNDGRIPVQQLMQFHQPDQVPFLCLPGVREYHQHPAHTGDLWLLHRNRGEGTLFFILDKLYTYGVAPLGYNLGYRITDVPE
;
A
#
# COMPACT_ATOMS: atom_id res chain seq x y z
N MET A 1 6.76 -23.22 -18.76
CA MET A 1 7.95 -23.37 -17.89
C MET A 1 8.00 -22.17 -16.95
N SER A 2 7.48 -22.31 -15.74
CA SER A 2 7.40 -21.20 -14.77
C SER A 2 8.69 -21.15 -13.95
N ARG A 3 9.46 -20.07 -14.09
CA ARG A 3 10.57 -19.75 -13.18
C ARG A 3 9.94 -19.28 -11.88
N ARG A 4 9.97 -20.12 -10.84
CA ARG A 4 9.84 -19.64 -9.46
C ARG A 4 10.95 -18.62 -9.24
N ALA A 5 10.58 -17.34 -9.09
CA ALA A 5 11.48 -16.35 -8.55
C ALA A 5 11.97 -16.87 -7.20
N SER A 6 13.28 -17.05 -7.05
CA SER A 6 13.86 -17.40 -5.75
C SER A 6 13.55 -16.25 -4.80
N VAL A 7 12.80 -16.53 -3.74
CA VAL A 7 12.67 -15.62 -2.61
C VAL A 7 14.07 -15.43 -2.06
N ALA A 8 14.70 -14.30 -2.36
CA ALA A 8 15.94 -13.90 -1.72
C ALA A 8 15.67 -13.89 -0.22
N THR A 9 16.39 -14.73 0.54
CA THR A 9 16.25 -14.79 1.99
C THR A 9 16.65 -13.42 2.52
N ALA A 10 15.68 -12.64 3.01
CA ALA A 10 15.95 -11.32 3.57
C ALA A 10 16.93 -11.46 4.73
N GLU A 11 17.97 -10.63 4.73
CA GLU A 11 18.95 -10.58 5.83
C GLU A 11 18.23 -10.24 7.14
N ILE A 12 18.42 -11.05 8.18
CA ILE A 12 17.83 -10.82 9.50
C ILE A 12 18.78 -9.97 10.33
N LEU A 13 18.40 -8.71 10.58
CA LEU A 13 19.18 -7.71 11.31
C LEU A 13 18.65 -7.45 12.72
N VAL A 14 17.39 -7.80 12.97
CA VAL A 14 16.75 -7.69 14.28
C VAL A 14 16.40 -9.09 14.74
N ASP A 15 16.54 -9.36 16.04
CA ASP A 15 16.01 -10.58 16.63
C ASP A 15 14.54 -10.77 16.24
N PRO A 16 14.18 -11.87 15.54
CA PRO A 16 12.81 -12.12 15.09
C PRO A 16 11.77 -12.08 16.21
N THR A 17 12.15 -12.38 17.45
CA THR A 17 11.25 -12.30 18.62
C THR A 17 10.84 -10.87 18.92
N VAL A 18 11.75 -9.90 18.74
CA VAL A 18 11.46 -8.46 18.92
C VAL A 18 10.54 -7.96 17.82
N SER A 19 10.82 -8.30 16.56
CA SER A 19 9.96 -7.94 15.43
C SER A 19 8.58 -8.56 15.55
N ARG A 20 8.50 -9.83 15.94
CA ARG A 20 7.24 -10.51 16.22
C ARG A 20 6.47 -9.83 17.34
N ALA A 21 7.10 -9.50 18.46
CA ALA A 21 6.42 -8.84 19.57
C ALA A 21 5.84 -7.47 19.17
N LYS A 22 6.50 -6.74 18.27
CA LYS A 22 5.98 -5.47 17.72
C LYS A 22 4.82 -5.72 16.74
N PHE A 23 4.98 -6.67 15.81
CA PHE A 23 3.93 -7.10 14.89
C PHE A 23 2.64 -7.51 15.62
N GLU A 24 2.74 -8.30 16.68
CA GLU A 24 1.56 -8.71 17.47
C GLU A 24 0.86 -7.51 18.12
N ARG A 25 1.59 -6.47 18.53
CA ARG A 25 0.99 -5.22 19.03
C ARG A 25 0.20 -4.51 17.93
N GLU A 26 0.74 -4.44 16.72
CA GLU A 26 0.02 -3.87 15.57
C GLU A 26 -1.31 -4.61 15.30
N LEU A 27 -1.29 -5.94 15.37
CA LEU A 27 -2.51 -6.75 15.22
C LEU A 27 -3.52 -6.52 16.34
N VAL A 28 -3.05 -6.40 17.59
CA VAL A 28 -3.92 -6.07 18.73
C VAL A 28 -4.58 -4.70 18.54
N GLU A 29 -3.83 -3.69 18.10
CA GLU A 29 -4.39 -2.36 17.83
C GLU A 29 -5.40 -2.39 16.67
N TYR A 30 -5.09 -3.07 15.57
CA TYR A 30 -6.02 -3.25 14.45
C TYR A 30 -7.33 -3.92 14.90
N ARG A 31 -7.24 -4.98 15.72
CA ARG A 31 -8.41 -5.74 16.19
C ARG A 31 -9.39 -4.92 17.01
N LYS A 32 -8.96 -3.82 17.64
CA LYS A 32 -9.87 -2.93 18.39
C LYS A 32 -10.97 -2.31 17.52
N LEU A 33 -10.70 -2.16 16.21
CA LEU A 33 -11.61 -1.52 15.25
C LEU A 33 -11.95 -2.43 14.06
N GLU A 34 -11.69 -3.74 14.18
CA GLU A 34 -11.82 -4.70 13.09
C GLU A 34 -13.20 -4.69 12.42
N THR A 35 -14.28 -4.67 13.21
CA THR A 35 -15.65 -4.61 12.65
C THR A 35 -15.87 -3.36 11.79
N GLU A 36 -15.32 -2.22 12.19
CA GLU A 36 -15.42 -0.98 11.42
C GLU A 36 -14.57 -1.05 10.14
N HIS A 37 -13.36 -1.61 10.24
CA HIS A 37 -12.50 -1.87 9.08
C HIS A 37 -13.17 -2.80 8.06
N GLN A 38 -13.78 -3.89 8.53
CA GLN A 38 -14.52 -4.82 7.67
C GLN A 38 -15.72 -4.16 6.99
N ARG A 39 -16.46 -3.28 7.69
CA ARG A 39 -17.56 -2.50 7.10
C ARG A 39 -17.09 -1.52 6.02
N ARG A 40 -15.87 -1.00 6.13
CA ARG A 40 -15.21 -0.17 5.10
C ARG A 40 -14.67 -0.99 3.94
N GLY A 41 -14.64 -2.32 4.06
CA GLY A 41 -14.16 -3.24 3.04
C GLY A 41 -12.71 -3.67 3.23
N TRP A 42 -12.11 -3.55 4.42
CA TRP A 42 -10.75 -4.04 4.69
C TRP A 42 -10.84 -5.40 5.37
N TRP A 43 -10.36 -6.44 4.71
CA TRP A 43 -10.43 -7.80 5.21
C TRP A 43 -9.03 -8.40 5.31
N ILE A 44 -8.52 -8.52 6.54
CA ILE A 44 -7.31 -9.30 6.78
C ILE A 44 -7.67 -10.78 6.63
N LEU A 45 -7.15 -11.42 5.58
CA LEU A 45 -7.37 -12.85 5.31
C LEU A 45 -6.27 -13.73 5.88
N LYS A 46 -5.07 -13.16 6.09
CA LYS A 46 -3.95 -13.83 6.77
C LYS A 46 -3.15 -12.81 7.58
N ALA A 47 -2.79 -13.18 8.80
CA ALA A 47 -1.92 -12.39 9.67
C ALA A 47 -1.03 -13.34 10.47
N GLU A 48 0.13 -13.65 9.93
CA GLU A 48 1.11 -14.57 10.50
C GLU A 48 2.50 -13.98 10.32
N PHE A 49 3.20 -13.65 11.41
CA PHE A 49 4.50 -12.99 11.31
C PHE A 49 5.47 -13.73 10.36
N PRO A 50 6.11 -13.03 9.41
CA PRO A 50 6.13 -11.57 9.25
C PRO A 50 5.06 -10.99 8.32
N GLU A 51 4.12 -11.78 7.81
CA GLU A 51 3.22 -11.43 6.72
C GLU A 51 1.81 -11.03 7.19
N VAL A 52 1.26 -9.97 6.59
CA VAL A 52 -0.19 -9.69 6.58
C VAL A 52 -0.69 -9.66 5.15
N PHE A 53 -1.74 -10.41 4.85
CA PHE A 53 -2.48 -10.32 3.61
C PHE A 53 -3.86 -9.71 3.85
N THR A 54 -4.10 -8.55 3.28
CA THR A 54 -5.37 -7.82 3.38
C THR A 54 -6.00 -7.67 2.01
N VAL A 55 -7.31 -7.84 1.92
CA VAL A 55 -8.10 -7.58 0.71
C VAL A 55 -8.94 -6.33 0.92
N PHE A 56 -9.04 -5.53 -0.14
CA PHE A 56 -9.79 -4.28 -0.17
C PHE A 56 -10.98 -4.41 -1.12
N ALA A 57 -12.19 -4.36 -0.55
CA ALA A 57 -13.45 -4.31 -1.27
C ALA A 57 -14.04 -2.89 -1.27
N ALA A 58 -14.90 -2.59 -2.23
CA ALA A 58 -15.60 -1.31 -2.34
C ALA A 58 -17.10 -1.47 -2.01
N PRO A 59 -17.49 -1.55 -0.72
CA PRO A 59 -18.88 -1.75 -0.30
C PRO A 59 -19.82 -0.59 -0.66
N GLN A 60 -19.28 0.55 -1.09
CA GLN A 60 -20.03 1.68 -1.62
C GLN A 60 -20.51 1.49 -3.07
N LEU A 61 -20.00 0.49 -3.79
CA LEU A 61 -20.40 0.17 -5.17
C LEU A 61 -21.43 -0.97 -5.21
N ARG A 62 -22.18 -1.10 -6.31
CA ARG A 62 -23.14 -2.19 -6.54
C ARG A 62 -22.93 -2.82 -7.93
N PRO A 63 -22.63 -4.13 -8.03
CA PRO A 63 -22.27 -5.04 -6.93
C PRO A 63 -21.04 -4.55 -6.17
N SER A 64 -20.80 -5.02 -4.94
CA SER A 64 -19.62 -4.62 -4.15
C SER A 64 -18.38 -5.39 -4.63
N PRO A 65 -17.48 -4.81 -5.45
CA PRO A 65 -16.35 -5.55 -5.99
C PRO A 65 -15.23 -5.69 -4.94
N VAL A 66 -14.45 -6.74 -5.08
CA VAL A 66 -13.09 -6.81 -4.52
C VAL A 66 -12.16 -6.09 -5.49
N VAL A 67 -11.39 -5.10 -5.02
CA VAL A 67 -10.61 -4.19 -5.86
C VAL A 67 -9.15 -4.65 -5.99
N PHE A 68 -8.48 -4.90 -4.86
CA PHE A 68 -7.09 -5.36 -4.83
C PHE A 68 -6.76 -6.05 -3.50
N GLY A 69 -5.65 -6.78 -3.48
CA GLY A 69 -4.99 -7.27 -2.26
C GLY A 69 -3.76 -6.43 -1.90
N ALA A 70 -3.35 -6.49 -0.64
CA ALA A 70 -2.11 -5.92 -0.15
C ALA A 70 -1.34 -6.96 0.66
N LEU A 71 -0.08 -7.20 0.29
CA LEU A 71 0.87 -7.99 1.07
C LEU A 71 1.81 -7.05 1.81
N LEU A 72 1.84 -7.20 3.13
CA LEU A 72 2.74 -6.48 4.01
C LEU A 72 3.74 -7.46 4.62
N ASP A 73 5.03 -7.11 4.61
CA ASP A 73 6.09 -7.88 5.24
C ASP A 73 6.76 -7.04 6.35
N PHE A 74 6.72 -7.58 7.57
CA PHE A 74 7.27 -6.99 8.79
C PHE A 74 8.63 -7.58 9.19
N THR A 75 9.37 -8.14 8.24
CA THR A 75 10.75 -8.61 8.50
C THR A 75 11.61 -7.42 8.96
N ASN A 76 12.41 -7.64 10.02
CA ASN A 76 13.20 -6.61 10.70
C ASN A 76 12.40 -5.42 11.27
N TYR A 77 11.09 -5.55 11.48
CA TYR A 77 10.30 -4.51 12.12
C TYR A 77 10.78 -4.27 13.57
N ASP A 78 11.04 -3.07 14.07
CA ASP A 78 10.88 -1.74 13.49
C ASP A 78 12.26 -1.05 13.31
N LEU A 79 13.25 -1.84 12.87
CA LEU A 79 14.48 -1.31 12.30
C LEU A 79 14.25 -0.91 10.84
N TRP A 80 13.49 -1.72 10.11
CA TRP A 80 12.95 -1.37 8.81
C TRP A 80 11.44 -1.14 8.91
N PRO A 81 10.90 -0.23 8.10
CA PRO A 81 9.46 -0.15 7.93
C PRO A 81 8.95 -1.39 7.19
N PRO A 82 7.64 -1.67 7.24
CA PRO A 82 7.06 -2.77 6.48
C PRO A 82 7.24 -2.57 4.98
N SER A 83 7.51 -3.67 4.27
CA SER A 83 7.38 -3.71 2.80
C SER A 83 5.91 -3.81 2.44
N VAL A 84 5.48 -3.12 1.37
CA VAL A 84 4.07 -3.12 0.94
C VAL A 84 3.98 -3.37 -0.56
N GLN A 85 3.21 -4.39 -0.94
CA GLN A 85 2.91 -4.71 -2.33
C GLN A 85 1.41 -4.72 -2.57
N VAL A 86 0.95 -4.04 -3.63
CA VAL A 86 -0.42 -4.19 -4.13
C VAL A 86 -0.44 -5.38 -5.08
N VAL A 87 -1.31 -6.34 -4.80
CA VAL A 87 -1.36 -7.64 -5.46
C VAL A 87 -2.77 -7.96 -5.95
N ASP A 88 -2.86 -8.91 -6.88
CA ASP A 88 -4.13 -9.53 -7.21
C ASP A 88 -4.72 -10.24 -5.98
N PRO A 89 -5.99 -9.97 -5.62
CA PRO A 89 -6.58 -10.50 -4.39
C PRO A 89 -6.84 -12.01 -4.43
N PHE A 90 -6.83 -12.64 -5.61
CA PHE A 90 -7.08 -14.07 -5.81
C PHE A 90 -5.79 -14.85 -6.00
N THR A 91 -4.83 -14.32 -6.76
CA THR A 91 -3.56 -15.01 -7.06
C THR A 91 -2.42 -14.60 -6.13
N ARG A 92 -2.54 -13.44 -5.47
CA ARG A 92 -1.47 -12.78 -4.69
C ARG A 92 -0.25 -12.37 -5.49
N GLU A 93 -0.35 -12.38 -6.82
CA GLU A 93 0.73 -11.90 -7.68
C GLU A 93 0.76 -10.36 -7.66
N PRO A 94 1.94 -9.73 -7.49
CA PRO A 94 2.05 -8.27 -7.58
C PRO A 94 1.62 -7.74 -8.93
N TYR A 95 0.86 -6.64 -8.92
CA TYR A 95 0.56 -5.92 -10.15
C TYR A 95 1.82 -5.26 -10.70
N SER A 96 1.93 -5.21 -12.02
CA SER A 96 2.84 -4.28 -12.70
C SER A 96 2.24 -2.88 -12.73
N GLY A 97 3.06 -1.86 -12.97
CA GLY A 97 2.63 -0.46 -13.02
C GLY A 97 1.44 -0.20 -13.97
N HIS A 98 1.42 -0.84 -15.14
CA HIS A 98 0.32 -0.69 -16.11
C HIS A 98 -0.95 -1.50 -15.79
N ASN A 99 -0.86 -2.48 -14.89
CA ASN A 99 -1.97 -3.37 -14.53
C ASN A 99 -2.57 -3.03 -13.15
N LEU A 100 -2.20 -1.88 -12.56
CA LEU A 100 -2.80 -1.43 -11.31
C LEU A 100 -4.31 -1.22 -11.49
N PRO A 101 -5.16 -1.81 -10.63
CA PRO A 101 -6.61 -1.71 -10.77
C PRO A 101 -7.14 -0.30 -10.46
N VAL A 102 -6.36 0.50 -9.72
CA VAL A 102 -6.69 1.87 -9.33
C VAL A 102 -5.44 2.75 -9.32
N PRO A 103 -5.56 4.06 -9.56
CA PRO A 103 -4.41 4.95 -9.75
C PRO A 103 -3.78 5.48 -8.45
N PHE A 104 -4.40 5.28 -7.27
CA PHE A 104 -3.92 5.79 -5.98
C PHE A 104 -3.52 7.28 -5.99
N LEU A 105 -4.47 8.17 -6.33
CA LEU A 105 -4.19 9.60 -6.46
C LEU A 105 -4.35 10.35 -5.11
N ARG A 106 -3.34 11.14 -4.75
CA ARG A 106 -3.35 12.06 -3.61
C ARG A 106 -3.39 13.50 -4.09
N ARG A 107 -4.34 14.30 -3.59
CA ARG A 107 -4.32 15.76 -3.78
C ARG A 107 -3.18 16.36 -2.95
N VAL A 108 -2.36 17.18 -3.59
CA VAL A 108 -1.25 17.87 -2.94
C VAL A 108 -1.66 19.33 -2.70
N PRO A 109 -1.46 19.88 -1.48
CA PRO A 109 -1.66 21.30 -1.25
C PRO A 109 -0.76 22.11 -2.20
N GLN A 110 -1.32 23.13 -2.85
CA GLN A 110 -0.60 23.96 -3.84
C GLN A 110 0.71 24.56 -3.28
N ALA A 111 0.77 24.82 -1.97
CA ALA A 111 1.96 25.32 -1.28
C ALA A 111 3.16 24.33 -1.26
N ALA A 112 2.93 23.02 -1.46
CA ALA A 112 4.00 22.02 -1.48
C ALA A 112 4.62 21.80 -2.88
N VAL A 113 4.08 22.46 -3.92
CA VAL A 113 4.51 22.32 -5.32
C VAL A 113 5.27 23.56 -5.79
N MET A 114 5.87 24.31 -4.86
CA MET A 114 6.65 25.53 -5.15
C MET A 114 8.04 25.24 -5.75
N SER A 115 8.15 24.20 -6.58
CA SER A 115 9.33 23.92 -7.40
C SER A 115 8.94 24.00 -8.88
N GLU A 116 9.45 25.07 -9.52
CA GLU A 116 9.57 25.33 -10.95
C GLU A 116 8.28 25.58 -11.78
N GLU A 117 8.06 26.87 -12.07
CA GLU A 117 7.52 27.45 -13.32
C GLU A 117 6.28 26.83 -13.99
N GLN A 118 5.39 26.15 -13.28
CA GLN A 118 4.10 25.75 -13.85
C GLN A 118 3.10 26.92 -13.79
N PRO A 119 2.52 27.35 -14.95
CA PRO A 119 1.47 28.36 -14.95
C PRO A 119 0.29 27.89 -14.09
N ASN A 120 -0.18 28.78 -13.21
CA ASN A 120 -1.29 28.52 -12.30
C ASN A 120 -2.61 28.41 -13.09
N ASP A 121 -2.87 27.23 -13.66
CA ASP A 121 -4.12 26.86 -14.36
C ASP A 121 -5.34 26.83 -13.40
N GLY A 122 -5.10 26.81 -12.08
CA GLY A 122 -6.16 26.58 -11.09
C GLY A 122 -6.48 25.10 -10.88
N ARG A 123 -5.72 24.19 -11.50
CA ARG A 123 -5.76 22.74 -11.22
C ARG A 123 -5.06 22.43 -9.91
N ILE A 124 -5.75 21.69 -9.04
CA ILE A 124 -5.15 21.13 -7.82
C ILE A 124 -4.12 20.08 -8.25
N PRO A 125 -2.84 20.21 -7.86
CA PRO A 125 -1.83 19.22 -8.21
C PRO A 125 -2.18 17.88 -7.58
N VAL A 126 -2.10 16.82 -8.37
CA VAL A 126 -2.33 15.43 -7.94
C VAL A 126 -1.04 14.65 -8.06
N GLN A 127 -0.75 13.84 -7.05
CA GLN A 127 0.37 12.93 -7.02
C GLN A 127 -0.15 11.50 -7.12
N GLN A 128 0.43 10.71 -8.01
CA GLN A 128 0.24 9.26 -8.03
C GLN A 128 1.05 8.64 -6.90
N LEU A 129 0.42 7.85 -6.01
CA LEU A 129 1.15 7.24 -4.90
C LEU A 129 1.84 5.94 -5.27
N MET A 130 1.36 5.21 -6.28
CA MET A 130 2.05 4.04 -6.80
C MET A 130 3.04 4.47 -7.88
N GLN A 131 4.34 4.31 -7.61
CA GLN A 131 5.43 4.80 -8.46
C GLN A 131 6.20 3.62 -9.08
N PHE A 132 6.63 3.78 -10.33
CA PHE A 132 7.41 2.81 -11.10
C PHE A 132 8.17 3.52 -12.23
N HIS A 133 9.30 2.96 -12.67
CA HIS A 133 10.07 3.55 -13.78
C HIS A 133 9.68 2.95 -15.13
N GLN A 134 9.43 1.64 -15.17
CA GLN A 134 8.98 0.93 -16.38
C GLN A 134 7.61 0.30 -16.16
N PRO A 135 6.74 0.25 -17.19
CA PRO A 135 5.36 -0.19 -17.03
C PRO A 135 5.21 -1.62 -16.49
N ASP A 136 6.16 -2.49 -16.79
CA ASP A 136 6.20 -3.91 -16.41
C ASP A 136 6.76 -4.15 -15.00
N GLN A 137 7.35 -3.12 -14.38
CA GLN A 137 7.87 -3.23 -13.01
C GLN A 137 6.77 -3.22 -11.97
N VAL A 138 7.03 -3.90 -10.86
CA VAL A 138 6.18 -3.82 -9.66
C VAL A 138 6.31 -2.41 -9.09
N PRO A 139 5.19 -1.66 -8.96
CA PRO A 139 5.21 -0.33 -8.41
C PRO A 139 5.35 -0.37 -6.90
N PHE A 140 5.91 0.70 -6.33
CA PHE A 140 5.99 0.88 -4.88
C PHE A 140 5.07 1.98 -4.38
N LEU A 141 4.62 1.87 -3.13
CA LEU A 141 3.83 2.90 -2.47
C LEU A 141 4.75 4.02 -1.98
N CYS A 142 4.65 5.19 -2.60
CA CYS A 142 5.44 6.39 -2.31
C CYS A 142 4.92 7.12 -1.07
N LEU A 143 5.11 6.49 0.11
CA LEU A 143 4.77 7.04 1.41
C LEU A 143 5.89 6.73 2.43
N PRO A 144 6.24 7.70 3.31
CA PRO A 144 7.00 7.40 4.51
C PRO A 144 6.34 6.27 5.31
N GLY A 145 7.16 5.37 5.86
CA GLY A 145 6.67 4.15 6.52
C GLY A 145 6.50 2.94 5.62
N VAL A 146 6.87 3.04 4.34
CA VAL A 146 7.01 1.90 3.43
C VAL A 146 8.48 1.66 3.11
N ARG A 147 8.92 0.40 3.16
CA ARG A 147 10.32 0.01 2.91
C ARG A 147 10.84 0.48 1.57
N GLU A 148 10.07 0.23 0.52
CA GLU A 148 10.44 0.56 -0.84
C GLU A 148 10.60 2.07 -1.03
N TYR A 149 9.80 2.90 -0.32
CA TYR A 149 9.98 4.35 -0.31
C TYR A 149 11.35 4.74 0.23
N HIS A 150 11.76 4.22 1.39
CA HIS A 150 13.04 4.58 2.02
C HIS A 150 14.27 3.97 1.32
N GLN A 151 14.07 2.97 0.46
CA GLN A 151 15.14 2.36 -0.36
C GLN A 151 15.28 3.01 -1.73
N HIS A 152 14.34 3.86 -2.13
CA HIS A 152 14.31 4.45 -3.45
C HIS A 152 15.27 5.66 -3.57
N PRO A 153 16.08 5.80 -4.65
CA PRO A 153 17.04 6.89 -4.79
C PRO A 153 16.44 8.30 -4.68
N ALA A 154 15.19 8.49 -5.13
CA ALA A 154 14.48 9.77 -5.04
C ALA A 154 14.17 10.21 -3.59
N HIS A 155 14.31 9.32 -2.61
CA HIS A 155 14.09 9.58 -1.19
C HIS A 155 15.39 9.45 -0.37
N THR A 156 16.54 9.54 -1.05
CA THR A 156 17.84 9.61 -0.39
C THR A 156 17.87 10.80 0.58
N GLY A 157 18.26 10.53 1.83
CA GLY A 157 18.28 11.53 2.91
C GLY A 157 17.03 11.54 3.78
N ASP A 158 15.93 10.91 3.36
CA ASP A 158 14.72 10.77 4.15
C ASP A 158 14.70 9.44 4.95
N LEU A 159 15.40 9.43 6.08
CA LEU A 159 15.67 8.21 6.84
C LEU A 159 14.45 7.72 7.64
N TRP A 160 14.16 6.42 7.56
CA TRP A 160 13.08 5.77 8.32
C TRP A 160 13.09 6.09 9.83
N LEU A 161 14.29 6.17 10.43
CA LEU A 161 14.45 6.44 11.86
C LEU A 161 13.82 7.77 12.32
N LEU A 162 13.62 8.73 11.41
CA LEU A 162 12.97 10.01 11.68
C LEU A 162 11.43 9.89 11.78
N HIS A 163 10.88 8.81 11.24
CA HIS A 163 9.44 8.58 11.02
C HIS A 163 8.86 7.49 11.91
N ARG A 164 9.67 6.50 12.31
CA ARG A 164 9.20 5.29 13.00
C ARG A 164 8.35 5.50 14.25
N ASN A 165 8.56 6.62 14.95
CA ASN A 165 7.80 6.96 16.16
C ASN A 165 6.53 7.80 15.90
N ARG A 166 6.18 8.07 14.64
CA ARG A 166 5.03 8.91 14.23
C ARG A 166 3.81 8.11 13.75
N GLY A 167 3.95 6.80 13.67
CA GLY A 167 2.87 5.89 13.26
C GLY A 167 2.83 5.54 11.77
N GLU A 168 3.69 6.14 10.93
CA GLU A 168 3.65 6.00 9.46
C GLU A 168 3.94 4.57 8.96
N GLY A 169 4.62 3.74 9.75
CA GLY A 169 4.89 2.32 9.43
C GLY A 169 3.97 1.33 10.16
N THR A 170 2.94 1.82 10.85
CA THR A 170 2.00 0.94 11.57
C THR A 170 1.08 0.22 10.59
N LEU A 171 0.58 -0.96 10.99
CA LEU A 171 -0.37 -1.72 10.17
C LEU A 171 -1.60 -0.87 9.82
N PHE A 172 -2.18 -0.23 10.84
CA PHE A 172 -3.37 0.61 10.64
C PHE A 172 -3.10 1.75 9.67
N PHE A 173 -1.98 2.48 9.82
CA PHE A 173 -1.67 3.61 8.94
C PHE A 173 -1.56 3.16 7.48
N ILE A 174 -0.84 2.07 7.21
CA ILE A 174 -0.63 1.59 5.84
C ILE A 174 -1.98 1.19 5.22
N LEU A 175 -2.80 0.41 5.94
CA LEU A 175 -4.12 0.00 5.44
C LEU A 175 -5.07 1.19 5.24
N ASP A 176 -5.00 2.19 6.12
CA ASP A 176 -5.75 3.44 5.99
C ASP A 176 -5.39 4.19 4.72
N LYS A 177 -4.11 4.31 4.39
CA LYS A 177 -3.67 5.01 3.17
C LYS A 177 -4.05 4.23 1.92
N LEU A 178 -3.90 2.90 1.91
CA LEU A 178 -4.33 2.06 0.80
C LEU A 178 -5.83 2.20 0.53
N TYR A 179 -6.66 2.21 1.58
CA TYR A 179 -8.09 2.47 1.40
C TYR A 179 -8.38 3.89 0.94
N THR A 180 -7.81 4.88 1.62
CA THR A 180 -8.09 6.31 1.38
C THR A 180 -7.82 6.70 -0.06
N TYR A 181 -6.78 6.15 -0.66
CA TYR A 181 -6.38 6.48 -2.03
C TYR A 181 -6.76 5.43 -3.07
N GLY A 182 -6.95 4.17 -2.68
CA GLY A 182 -7.28 3.07 -3.58
C GLY A 182 -8.77 2.77 -3.70
N VAL A 183 -9.54 2.88 -2.61
CA VAL A 183 -10.96 2.45 -2.57
C VAL A 183 -11.92 3.61 -2.34
N ALA A 184 -11.67 4.47 -1.37
CA ALA A 184 -12.58 5.56 -1.01
C ALA A 184 -12.96 6.46 -2.22
N PRO A 185 -12.04 6.80 -3.15
CA PRO A 185 -12.37 7.64 -4.30
C PRO A 185 -13.35 7.01 -5.30
N LEU A 186 -13.49 5.68 -5.31
CA LEU A 186 -14.29 4.97 -6.30
C LEU A 186 -15.80 5.29 -6.20
N GLY A 187 -16.26 5.76 -5.04
CA GLY A 187 -17.65 6.18 -4.84
C GLY A 187 -17.97 7.57 -5.37
N TYR A 188 -16.97 8.39 -5.73
CA TYR A 188 -17.16 9.81 -6.03
C TYR A 188 -17.07 10.17 -7.52
N ASN A 189 -16.57 9.28 -8.39
CA ASN A 189 -16.56 9.46 -9.85
C ASN A 189 -16.22 8.14 -10.56
N LEU A 190 -16.72 8.01 -11.80
CA LEU A 190 -16.47 6.99 -12.82
C LEU A 190 -17.42 5.79 -12.83
N GLY A 191 -18.26 5.78 -13.87
CA GLY A 191 -18.87 4.58 -14.41
C GLY A 191 -17.78 3.56 -14.75
N TYR A 192 -17.62 2.59 -13.85
CA TYR A 192 -16.91 1.36 -14.13
C TYR A 192 -17.63 0.67 -15.28
N ARG A 193 -17.05 0.70 -16.48
CA ARG A 193 -17.35 -0.31 -17.49
C ARG A 193 -16.79 -1.61 -16.95
N ILE A 194 -17.67 -2.50 -16.49
CA ILE A 194 -17.37 -3.91 -16.35
C ILE A 194 -16.91 -4.35 -17.76
N THR A 195 -15.62 -4.60 -17.94
CA THR A 195 -15.15 -5.29 -19.14
C THR A 195 -15.69 -6.71 -19.04
N ASP A 196 -16.41 -7.12 -20.08
CA ASP A 196 -17.04 -8.44 -20.18
C ASP A 196 -16.05 -9.56 -19.81
N VAL A 197 -16.54 -10.50 -19.01
CA VAL A 197 -15.86 -11.75 -18.71
C VAL A 197 -15.85 -12.57 -20.01
N PRO A 198 -14.69 -13.05 -20.50
CA PRO A 198 -14.68 -13.96 -21.64
C PRO A 198 -15.38 -15.27 -21.27
N GLU A 199 -16.29 -15.74 -22.13
CA GLU A 199 -16.96 -17.05 -22.03
C GLU A 199 -16.00 -18.24 -22.01
#